data_AF-A0AAX1DKD1-F1
#
_entry.id   AF-A0AAX1DKD1-F1
#
_cell.length_a   1.000
_cell.length_b   1.000
_cell.length_c   1.000
_cell.angle_alpha   90.00
_cell.angle_beta   90.00
_cell.angle_gamma   90.00
#
_symmetry.space_group_name_H-M   'P 1'
#
loop_
_entity.id
_entity.type
_entity.pdbx_description
1 polymer ?
#
loop_
_entity_poly.entity_id
_entity_poly.type
_entity_poly.pdbx_seq_one_letter_code
_entity_poly.pdbx_strand_id
1 'polypeptide(L)' 'MSGESISISIVYEIAKEYFPEGHLRVEIWDVGLRFVWKKEDDEGSAFLQQPLSHISDSAIRGFLDAETDL' A
#
# COMPACT_ATOMS: atom_id res chain seq x y z
N MET A 1 -11.26 -14.14 16.14
CA MET A 1 -11.58 -13.55 14.83
C MET A 1 -10.43 -13.91 13.90
N SER A 2 -10.58 -14.93 13.06
CA SER A 2 -9.62 -15.17 11.98
C SER A 2 -9.86 -14.09 10.94
N GLY A 3 -9.15 -12.97 11.05
CA GLY A 3 -9.14 -11.98 9.98
C GLY A 3 -8.64 -12.67 8.72
N GLU A 4 -9.37 -12.51 7.61
CA GLU A 4 -8.90 -12.97 6.31
C GLU A 4 -7.51 -12.37 6.06
N SER A 5 -6.53 -13.25 5.90
CA SER A 5 -5.17 -12.84 5.54
C SER A 5 -5.20 -12.29 4.12
N ILE A 6 -4.82 -11.03 3.94
CA ILE A 6 -4.62 -10.47 2.60
C ILE A 6 -3.28 -10.97 2.03
N SER A 7 -3.26 -11.38 0.76
CA SER A 7 -2.02 -11.76 0.11
C SER A 7 -1.24 -10.52 -0.32
N ILE A 8 0.08 -10.61 -0.34
CA ILE A 8 0.94 -9.52 -0.83
C ILE A 8 0.65 -9.16 -2.30
N SER A 9 0.14 -10.11 -3.10
CA SER A 9 -0.28 -9.83 -4.47
C SER A 9 -1.46 -8.87 -4.50
N ILE A 10 -2.46 -9.05 -3.62
CA ILE A 10 -3.61 -8.14 -3.55
C ILE A 10 -3.15 -6.75 -3.09
N VAL A 11 -2.25 -6.67 -2.10
CA VAL A 11 -1.67 -5.39 -1.66
C VAL A 11 -1.00 -4.66 -2.82
N TYR A 12 -0.25 -5.39 -3.65
CA TYR A 12 0.41 -4.82 -4.82
C TYR A 12 -0.60 -4.33 -5.87
N GLU A 13 -1.62 -5.13 -6.20
CA GLU A 13 -2.65 -4.74 -7.16
C GLU A 13 -3.41 -3.49 -6.68
N ILE A 14 -3.80 -3.42 -5.40
CA ILE A 14 -4.43 -2.23 -4.83
C ILE A 14 -3.51 -1.02 -5.02
N ALA A 15 -2.24 -1.11 -4.60
CA ALA A 15 -1.31 0.01 -4.76
C ALA A 15 -1.09 0.41 -6.24
N LYS A 16 -1.23 -0.53 -7.18
CA LYS A 16 -1.12 -0.25 -8.61
C LYS A 16 -2.30 0.52 -9.17
N GLU A 17 -3.48 0.46 -8.54
CA GLU A 17 -4.63 1.32 -8.88
C GLU A 17 -4.34 2.79 -8.57
N TYR A 18 -3.63 3.08 -7.46
CA TYR A 18 -3.24 4.43 -7.04
C TYR A 18 -2.02 4.96 -7.79
N PHE A 19 -1.10 4.07 -8.17
CA PHE A 19 0.13 4.39 -8.90
C PHE A 19 0.22 3.59 -10.23
N PRO A 20 -0.67 3.87 -11.20
CA PRO A 20 -0.81 3.07 -12.42
C PRO A 20 0.42 3.14 -13.32
N GLU A 21 1.16 4.25 -13.27
CA GLU A 21 2.32 4.52 -14.12
C GLU A 21 3.64 4.42 -13.33
N GLY A 22 4.73 4.17 -14.05
CA GLY A 22 6.07 4.14 -13.48
C GLY A 22 6.36 2.93 -12.58
N HIS A 23 7.37 3.09 -11.72
CA HIS A 23 7.84 2.06 -10.80
C HIS A 23 7.03 2.08 -9.51
N LEU A 24 6.60 0.90 -9.08
CA LEU A 24 5.94 0.68 -7.79
C LEU A 24 6.68 -0.44 -7.05
N ARG A 25 6.97 -0.21 -5.77
CA ARG A 25 7.48 -1.22 -4.84
C ARG A 25 6.64 -1.20 -3.57
N VAL A 26 6.22 -2.38 -3.14
CA VAL A 26 5.61 -2.61 -1.84
C VAL A 26 6.61 -3.37 -0.96
N GLU A 27 6.93 -2.82 0.21
CA GLU A 27 7.82 -3.45 1.18
C GLU A 27 7.01 -3.92 2.39
N ILE A 28 7.28 -5.13 2.84
CA ILE A 28 6.69 -5.68 4.07
C ILE A 28 7.68 -5.47 5.21
N TRP A 29 7.20 -4.83 6.26
CA TRP A 29 7.92 -4.60 7.50
C TRP A 29 7.18 -5.27 8.66
N ASP A 30 7.87 -5.58 9.75
CA ASP A 30 7.27 -6.14 10.97
C ASP A 30 6.17 -5.25 11.57
N VAL A 31 6.31 -3.93 11.36
CA VAL A 31 5.37 -2.91 11.86
C VAL A 31 4.38 -2.40 10.79
N GLY A 32 4.40 -2.92 9.56
CA GLY A 32 3.44 -2.51 8.53
C GLY A 32 3.93 -2.63 7.09
N LEU A 33 3.42 -1.75 6.23
CA LEU A 33 3.68 -1.75 4.79
C LEU A 33 4.24 -0.40 4.34
N ARG A 34 5.26 -0.42 3.49
CA ARG A 34 5.75 0.77 2.80
C ARG A 34 5.41 0.70 1.32
N PHE A 35 4.82 1.77 0.81
CA PHE A 35 4.57 1.98 -0.60
C PHE A 35 5.61 2.96 -1.12
N VAL A 36 6.31 2.62 -2.20
CA VAL A 36 7.30 3.48 -2.84
C VAL A 36 6.93 3.57 -4.32
N TRP A 37 6.75 4.79 -4.82
CA TRP A 37 6.40 5.04 -6.21
C TRP A 37 7.37 6.02 -6.85
N LYS A 38 7.52 5.88 -8.17
CA LYS A 38 8.28 6.80 -9.00
C LYS A 38 7.68 6.86 -10.40
N LYS A 39 7.28 8.06 -10.81
CA LYS A 39 6.94 8.46 -12.18
C LYS A 39 7.89 9.56 -12.66
N GLU A 40 7.73 10.00 -13.90
CA GLU A 40 8.71 10.89 -14.56
C GLU A 40 8.97 12.19 -13.78
N ASP A 41 7.92 12.79 -13.21
CA ASP A 41 7.98 14.09 -12.52
C ASP A 41 7.74 14.01 -11.00
N ASP A 42 7.62 12.81 -10.43
CA ASP A 42 7.23 12.63 -9.03
C ASP A 42 7.72 11.30 -8.47
N GLU A 43 8.27 11.35 -7.27
CA GLU A 43 8.69 10.17 -6.51
C GLU A 43 8.33 10.36 -5.05
N GLY A 44 7.90 9.27 -4.42
CA GLY A 44 7.45 9.34 -3.05
C GLY A 44 7.45 7.99 -2.36
N SER A 45 7.24 8.06 -1.05
CA SER A 45 6.97 6.88 -0.26
C SER A 45 6.09 7.20 0.92
N ALA A 46 5.17 6.30 1.24
CA ALA A 46 4.27 6.40 2.36
C ALA A 46 4.27 5.09 3.17
N PHE A 47 4.10 5.18 4.48
CA PHE A 47 4.21 4.03 5.39
C PHE A 47 2.90 3.83 6.18
N LEU A 48 2.19 2.73 5.87
CA LEU A 48 1.05 2.28 6.64
C LEU A 48 1.54 1.52 7.88
N GLN A 49 1.61 2.23 9.01
CA GLN A 49 2.04 1.64 10.28
C GLN A 49 0.87 0.92 10.96
N GLN A 50 0.72 -0.36 10.64
CA GLN A 50 -0.31 -1.22 11.21
C GLN A 50 0.22 -2.66 11.28
N PRO A 51 -0.04 -3.43 12.36
CA PRO A 51 0.38 -4.82 12.45
C PRO A 51 -0.08 -5.60 11.22
N LEU A 52 0.80 -6.43 10.64
CA LEU A 52 0.48 -7.22 9.43
C LEU A 52 -0.79 -8.07 9.59
N SER A 53 -1.06 -8.54 10.82
CA SER A 53 -2.28 -9.30 11.16
C SER A 53 -3.57 -8.49 11.08
N HIS A 54 -3.48 -7.17 11.05
CA HIS A 54 -4.62 -6.25 10.99
C HIS A 54 -4.74 -5.58 9.62
N ILE A 55 -3.83 -5.83 8.67
CA ILE A 55 -3.92 -5.26 7.33
C ILE A 55 -5.15 -5.84 6.62
N SER A 56 -6.01 -4.95 6.13
CA SER A 56 -7.16 -5.25 5.28
C SER A 56 -7.13 -4.40 4.02
N ASP A 57 -7.87 -4.79 3.00
CA ASP A 57 -8.08 -4.01 1.78
C ASP A 57 -8.56 -2.58 2.12
N SER A 58 -9.59 -2.48 2.96
CA SER A 58 -10.13 -1.19 3.42
C SER A 58 -9.11 -0.30 4.13
N ALA A 59 -8.19 -0.87 4.90
CA ALA A 59 -7.15 -0.11 5.59
C ALA A 59 -6.10 0.42 4.59
N ILE A 60 -5.75 -0.39 3.58
CA ILE A 60 -4.82 0.03 2.53
C ILE A 60 -5.43 1.13 1.67
N ARG A 61 -6.66 0.94 1.19
CA ARG A 61 -7.36 1.94 0.37
C ARG A 61 -7.55 3.25 1.11
N GLY A 62 -8.10 3.20 2.33
CA GLY A 62 -8.30 4.42 3.12
C GLY A 62 -7.00 5.14 3.48
N PHE A 63 -5.88 4.42 3.60
CA PHE A 63 -4.56 5.03 3.74
C PHE A 63 -4.10 5.69 2.43
N LEU A 64 -4.17 4.99 1.31
CA LEU A 64 -3.75 5.52 0.02
C LEU A 64 -4.63 6.68 -0.46
N ASP A 65 -5.94 6.65 -0.22
CA ASP A 65 -6.87 7.77 -0.43
C ASP A 65 -6.45 9.04 0.33
N ALA A 66 -5.79 8.90 1.48
CA ALA A 66 -5.30 10.05 2.26
C ALA A 66 -3.91 10.53 1.79
N GLU A 67 -3.10 9.66 1.19
CA GLU A 67 -1.75 9.96 0.70
C GLU A 67 -1.74 10.48 -0.74
N THR A 68 -2.71 10.05 -1.53
CA THR A 68 -2.95 10.54 -2.89
C THR A 68 -4.27 11.30 -2.85
N ASP A 69 -4.28 12.59 -3.19
CA ASP A 69 -5.50 13.42 -3.23
C ASP A 69 -6.52 12.92 -4.30
N LEU A 70 -7.09 11.73 -4.09
CA LEU A 70 -8.04 11.02 -4.96
C LEU A 70 -9.47 11.08 -4.40
#